data_AF-A0A3B5LHZ5-F1
#
_entry.id   AF-A0A3B5LHZ5-F1
#
_cell.length_a   1.000
_cell.length_b   1.000
_cell.length_c   1.000
_cell.angle_alpha   90.00
_cell.angle_beta   90.00
_cell.angle_gamma   90.00
#
_symmetry.space_group_name_H-M   'P 1'
#
loop_
_entity.id
_entity.type
_entity.pdbx_description
1 polymer ?
#
loop_
_entity_poly.entity_id
_entity_poly.type
_entity_poly.pdbx_seq_one_letter_code
_entity_poly.pdbx_strand_id
1 'polypeptide(L)'
;MSAKKTATETLKRNKTKLIDVLCMDYPFILNKVQENKLITSREYTNLKSINKEHVAGHVIELVDKIMNKGEETCQNFLELLQTDDIVETFPDLKSMKLHDVLLKPVQDEVYELKSEPVGLCLIINNENFHSLKQRRGTDKDAGILAKVFSWLGFKVLMCKDQTGDQMEQTLKIQPVRHGDAFVCCILTHGSLSQVYGVDSQPLVIKEIKKHFVATKLPALTGKPKVFLIQACQFDKVSAAQRGVLPNDVEDDSATSIPEEADFLVAVSTVEGYVSFRHVVDGSWFIQSVCEQLESHCPSGEDFTSILHRVNDMVGQKEGSIHVGRVKQAPEVKFTLRKKLVLSPRCP
;
A
#
# COMPACT_ATOMS: atom_id res chain seq x y z
N MET A 1 9.77 -15.15 -22.18
CA MET A 1 8.68 -15.95 -21.59
C MET A 1 9.29 -17.13 -20.85
N SER A 2 9.45 -17.05 -19.53
CA SER A 2 9.84 -18.22 -18.73
C SER A 2 8.55 -18.95 -18.37
N ALA A 3 8.43 -20.23 -18.73
CA ALA A 3 7.29 -21.05 -18.35
C ALA A 3 7.18 -21.10 -16.82
N LYS A 4 5.98 -20.84 -16.30
CA LYS A 4 5.65 -20.97 -14.87
C LYS A 4 5.78 -22.46 -14.51
N LYS A 5 6.66 -22.80 -13.56
CA LYS A 5 6.84 -24.19 -13.12
C LYS A 5 5.78 -24.54 -12.08
N THR A 6 5.30 -25.77 -12.11
CA THR A 6 4.28 -26.27 -11.18
C THR A 6 4.90 -26.78 -9.87
N ALA A 7 4.11 -26.81 -8.79
CA ALA A 7 4.44 -27.46 -7.51
C ALA A 7 4.82 -28.92 -7.75
N THR A 8 4.04 -29.58 -8.59
CA THR A 8 4.26 -30.97 -8.99
C THR A 8 5.62 -31.16 -9.68
N GLU A 9 6.00 -30.28 -10.62
CA GLU A 9 7.32 -30.32 -11.28
C GLU A 9 8.47 -30.03 -10.31
N THR A 10 8.27 -29.12 -9.36
CA THR A 10 9.28 -28.77 -8.35
C THR A 10 9.56 -29.92 -7.39
N LEU A 11 8.50 -30.60 -6.92
CA LEU A 11 8.65 -31.84 -6.15
C LEU A 11 9.33 -32.92 -6.98
N LYS A 12 8.90 -33.11 -8.24
CA LYS A 12 9.49 -34.12 -9.14
C LYS A 12 10.99 -33.92 -9.35
N ARG A 13 11.43 -32.67 -9.54
CA ARG A 13 12.85 -32.32 -9.75
C ARG A 13 13.69 -32.53 -8.48
N ASN A 14 13.11 -32.27 -7.31
CA ASN A 14 13.83 -32.35 -6.03
C ASN A 14 13.59 -33.68 -5.29
N LYS A 15 12.80 -34.61 -5.85
CA LYS A 15 12.30 -35.82 -5.17
C LYS A 15 13.41 -36.61 -4.45
N THR A 16 14.52 -36.91 -5.13
CA THR A 16 15.62 -37.70 -4.53
C THR A 16 16.22 -36.99 -3.31
N LYS A 17 16.50 -35.70 -3.42
CA LYS A 17 17.08 -34.91 -2.32
C LYS A 17 16.11 -34.77 -1.15
N LEU A 18 14.82 -34.57 -1.46
CA LEU A 18 13.76 -34.52 -0.45
C LEU A 18 13.67 -35.85 0.30
N ILE A 19 13.76 -36.98 -0.41
CA ILE A 19 13.80 -38.29 0.23
C ILE A 19 15.01 -38.38 1.17
N ASP A 20 16.21 -38.04 0.69
CA ASP A 20 17.44 -38.14 1.49
C ASP A 20 17.35 -37.33 2.79
N VAL A 21 16.84 -36.09 2.72
CA VAL A 21 16.73 -35.20 3.88
C VAL A 21 15.61 -35.62 4.82
N LEU A 22 14.42 -35.92 4.31
CA LEU A 22 13.27 -36.27 5.14
C LEU A 22 13.39 -37.65 5.78
N CYS A 23 14.27 -38.52 5.26
CA CYS A 23 14.60 -39.80 5.90
C CYS A 23 15.28 -39.64 7.26
N MET A 24 15.89 -38.49 7.55
CA MET A 24 16.54 -38.24 8.85
C MET A 24 15.58 -38.36 10.02
N ASP A 25 14.33 -37.93 9.84
CA ASP A 25 13.25 -38.05 10.83
C ASP A 25 11.89 -38.23 10.13
N TYR A 26 11.73 -39.41 9.50
CA TYR A 26 10.50 -39.72 8.79
C TYR A 26 9.24 -39.73 9.69
N PRO A 27 9.27 -40.12 10.99
CA PRO A 27 8.09 -40.04 11.84
C PRO A 27 7.64 -38.60 12.08
N PHE A 28 8.57 -37.66 12.26
CA PHE A 28 8.26 -36.25 12.46
C PHE A 28 7.54 -35.66 11.23
N ILE A 29 8.12 -35.80 10.03
CA ILE A 29 7.49 -35.25 8.82
C ILE A 29 6.15 -35.94 8.53
N LEU A 30 6.03 -37.25 8.78
CA LEU A 30 4.78 -37.97 8.57
C LEU A 30 3.66 -37.46 9.51
N ASN A 31 3.99 -37.14 10.76
CA ASN A 31 3.05 -36.51 11.70
C ASN A 31 2.65 -35.10 11.22
N LYS A 32 3.61 -34.28 10.80
CA LYS A 32 3.36 -32.91 10.31
C LYS A 32 2.44 -32.87 9.10
N VAL A 33 2.64 -33.79 8.15
CA VAL A 33 1.77 -33.93 6.97
C VAL A 33 0.34 -34.33 7.38
N GLN A 34 0.18 -35.17 8.39
CA GLN A 34 -1.14 -35.53 8.93
C GLN A 34 -1.80 -34.37 9.67
N GLU A 35 -1.07 -33.63 10.52
CA GLU A 35 -1.55 -32.44 11.25
C GLU A 35 -2.11 -31.39 10.28
N ASN A 36 -1.42 -31.19 9.15
CA ASN A 36 -1.81 -30.25 8.10
C ASN A 36 -2.82 -30.84 7.09
N LYS A 37 -3.39 -32.02 7.38
CA LYS A 37 -4.43 -32.68 6.57
C LYS A 37 -4.06 -32.91 5.10
N LEU A 38 -2.77 -33.02 4.79
CA LEU A 38 -2.29 -33.30 3.42
C LEU A 38 -2.50 -34.77 3.03
N ILE A 39 -2.64 -35.64 4.03
CA ILE A 39 -3.01 -37.05 3.89
C ILE A 39 -4.15 -37.37 4.86
N THR A 40 -4.95 -38.38 4.51
CA THR A 40 -6.01 -38.89 5.37
C THR A 40 -5.45 -39.78 6.48
N SER A 41 -6.21 -39.98 7.57
CA SER A 41 -5.81 -40.88 8.67
C SER A 41 -5.53 -42.31 8.19
N ARG A 42 -6.30 -42.80 7.20
CA ARG A 42 -6.07 -44.12 6.58
C ARG A 42 -4.73 -44.17 5.86
N GLU A 43 -4.39 -43.12 5.12
CA GLU A 43 -3.12 -43.03 4.41
C GLU A 43 -1.93 -42.91 5.37
N TYR A 44 -2.09 -42.16 6.47
CA TYR A 44 -1.09 -42.11 7.53
C TYR A 44 -0.83 -43.49 8.14
N THR A 45 -1.88 -44.25 8.50
CA THR A 45 -1.71 -45.60 9.04
C THR A 45 -1.02 -46.54 8.06
N ASN A 46 -1.39 -46.46 6.77
CA ASN A 46 -0.74 -47.26 5.72
C ASN A 46 0.75 -46.90 5.59
N LEU A 47 1.08 -45.61 5.52
CA LEU A 47 2.46 -45.13 5.43
C LEU A 47 3.26 -45.55 6.67
N LYS A 48 2.69 -45.47 7.87
CA LYS A 48 3.33 -45.91 9.12
C LYS A 48 3.57 -47.43 9.18
N SER A 49 2.76 -48.21 8.46
CA SER A 49 2.81 -49.68 8.45
C SER A 49 3.75 -50.28 7.40
N ILE A 50 4.41 -49.46 6.57
CA ILE A 50 5.41 -49.92 5.60
C ILE A 50 6.55 -50.63 6.36
N ASN A 51 7.03 -51.73 5.78
CA ASN A 51 7.94 -52.68 6.42
C ASN A 51 9.20 -51.97 6.97
N LYS A 52 9.53 -52.20 8.24
CA LYS A 52 10.54 -51.45 9.03
C LYS A 52 11.98 -51.56 8.52
N GLU A 53 12.24 -52.39 7.51
CA GLU A 53 13.58 -52.62 6.96
C GLU A 53 14.05 -51.52 5.99
N HIS A 54 13.15 -50.66 5.50
CA HIS A 54 13.52 -49.61 4.55
C HIS A 54 12.92 -48.26 4.94
N VAL A 55 13.65 -47.49 5.77
CA VAL A 55 13.26 -46.14 6.24
C VAL A 55 12.87 -45.23 5.07
N ALA A 56 13.60 -45.30 3.96
CA ALA A 56 13.31 -44.53 2.77
C ALA A 56 11.97 -44.91 2.11
N GLY A 57 11.46 -46.13 2.31
CA GLY A 57 10.18 -46.56 1.76
C GLY A 57 9.01 -45.71 2.29
N HIS A 58 9.04 -45.31 3.56
CA HIS A 58 8.03 -44.43 4.15
C HIS A 58 8.00 -43.05 3.47
N VAL A 59 9.17 -42.47 3.23
CA VAL A 59 9.30 -41.12 2.65
C VAL A 59 9.02 -41.13 1.15
N ILE A 60 9.47 -42.17 0.43
CA ILE A 60 9.18 -42.35 -1.00
C ILE A 60 7.68 -42.38 -1.23
N GLU A 61 6.97 -43.27 -0.52
CA GLU A 61 5.51 -43.40 -0.65
C GLU A 61 4.76 -42.15 -0.20
N LEU A 62 5.27 -41.44 0.82
CA LEU A 62 4.72 -40.15 1.24
C LEU A 62 4.81 -39.12 0.11
N VAL A 63 6.01 -38.90 -0.45
CA VAL A 63 6.22 -37.90 -1.51
C VAL A 63 5.43 -38.26 -2.77
N ASP A 64 5.40 -39.54 -3.16
CA ASP A 64 4.60 -40.01 -4.30
C ASP A 64 3.10 -39.80 -4.08
N LYS A 65 2.61 -40.06 -2.88
CA LYS A 65 1.20 -39.83 -2.53
C LYS A 65 0.83 -38.36 -2.58
N ILE A 66 1.68 -37.47 -2.09
CA ILE A 66 1.49 -36.02 -2.20
C ILE A 66 1.44 -35.60 -3.67
N MET A 67 2.38 -36.08 -4.49
CA MET A 67 2.43 -35.78 -5.93
C MET A 67 1.18 -36.25 -6.68
N ASN A 68 0.57 -37.37 -6.26
CA ASN A 68 -0.63 -37.93 -6.89
C ASN A 68 -1.94 -37.25 -6.47
N LYS A 69 -1.96 -36.46 -5.39
CA LYS A 69 -3.15 -35.75 -4.92
C LYS A 69 -3.43 -34.44 -5.66
N GLY A 70 -2.49 -33.98 -6.49
CA GLY A 70 -2.64 -32.82 -7.36
C GLY A 70 -1.88 -31.59 -6.87
N GLU A 71 -1.98 -30.53 -7.68
CA GLU A 71 -1.13 -29.34 -7.58
C GLU A 71 -1.27 -28.61 -6.23
N GLU A 72 -2.50 -28.47 -5.72
CA GLU A 72 -2.77 -27.81 -4.44
C GLU A 72 -2.14 -28.56 -3.26
N THR A 73 -2.20 -29.89 -3.25
CA THR A 73 -1.55 -30.68 -2.20
C THR A 73 -0.03 -30.60 -2.30
N CYS A 74 0.51 -30.59 -3.52
CA CYS A 74 1.95 -30.40 -3.76
C CYS A 74 2.42 -29.03 -3.25
N GLN A 75 1.64 -27.99 -3.50
CA GLN A 75 1.87 -26.63 -3.02
C GLN A 75 1.94 -26.61 -1.50
N ASN A 76 0.88 -27.06 -0.84
CA ASN A 76 0.78 -27.03 0.62
C ASN A 76 1.86 -27.89 1.29
N PHE A 77 2.28 -28.99 0.66
CA PHE A 77 3.38 -29.81 1.15
C PHE A 77 4.72 -29.09 1.06
N LEU A 78 5.02 -28.43 -0.06
CA LEU A 78 6.22 -27.60 -0.14
C LEU A 78 6.17 -26.51 0.95
N GLU A 79 5.01 -25.90 1.17
CA GLU A 79 4.76 -24.78 2.11
C GLU A 79 5.09 -25.23 3.54
N LEU A 80 4.61 -26.42 3.90
CA LEU A 80 4.95 -27.10 5.14
C LEU A 80 6.45 -27.36 5.28
N LEU A 81 7.18 -27.66 4.19
CA LEU A 81 8.63 -27.87 4.25
C LEU A 81 9.43 -26.60 4.56
N GLN A 82 8.79 -25.43 4.54
CA GLN A 82 9.42 -24.14 4.81
C GLN A 82 9.04 -23.53 6.16
N THR A 83 8.18 -24.18 6.96
CA THR A 83 7.87 -23.68 8.29
C THR A 83 9.08 -23.80 9.22
N ASP A 84 9.21 -22.87 10.17
CA ASP A 84 10.39 -22.74 11.02
C ASP A 84 10.71 -24.05 11.76
N ASP A 85 9.70 -24.75 12.26
CA ASP A 85 9.84 -26.04 12.96
C ASP A 85 10.39 -27.17 12.07
N ILE A 86 9.97 -27.23 10.81
CA ILE A 86 10.50 -28.21 9.85
C ILE A 86 11.91 -27.83 9.42
N VAL A 87 12.16 -26.56 9.17
CA VAL A 87 13.47 -26.05 8.74
C VAL A 87 14.54 -26.16 9.83
N GLU A 88 14.14 -26.02 11.10
CA GLU A 88 15.00 -26.32 12.26
C GLU A 88 15.33 -27.81 12.36
N THR A 89 14.36 -28.69 12.09
CA THR A 89 14.54 -30.15 12.12
C THR A 89 15.35 -30.68 10.93
N PHE A 90 15.19 -30.06 9.76
CA PHE A 90 15.87 -30.44 8.51
C PHE A 90 16.60 -29.24 7.87
N PRO A 91 17.76 -28.82 8.42
CA PRO A 91 18.47 -27.62 7.97
C PRO A 91 18.85 -27.64 6.48
N ASP A 92 19.10 -28.84 5.93
CA ASP A 92 19.48 -29.04 4.52
C ASP A 92 18.38 -28.62 3.53
N LEU A 93 17.13 -28.49 3.98
CA LEU A 93 16.03 -27.93 3.18
C LEU A 93 16.32 -26.49 2.75
N LYS A 94 17.05 -25.69 3.55
CA LYS A 94 17.44 -24.30 3.21
C LYS A 94 18.32 -24.23 1.96
N SER A 95 19.09 -25.29 1.70
CA SER A 95 19.99 -25.37 0.54
C SER A 95 19.28 -25.84 -0.74
N MET A 96 18.04 -26.32 -0.62
CA MET A 96 17.28 -26.84 -1.75
C MET A 96 16.56 -25.73 -2.51
N LYS A 97 16.54 -25.85 -3.85
CA LYS A 97 15.75 -24.98 -4.73
C LYS A 97 14.27 -25.40 -4.71
N LEU A 98 13.65 -25.29 -3.54
CA LEU A 98 12.20 -25.47 -3.31
C LEU A 98 11.41 -24.19 -3.63
N HIS A 99 12.10 -23.05 -3.75
CA HIS A 99 11.54 -21.71 -3.99
C HIS A 99 11.00 -21.44 -5.40
N ASP A 100 10.91 -22.43 -6.30
CA ASP A 100 10.24 -22.18 -7.59
C ASP A 100 8.71 -22.04 -7.41
N VAL A 101 8.16 -22.36 -6.23
CA VAL A 101 6.70 -22.48 -6.04
C VAL A 101 6.17 -21.88 -4.72
N LEU A 102 7.01 -21.41 -3.81
CA LEU A 102 6.53 -20.94 -2.51
C LEU A 102 6.56 -19.47 -2.29
N LEU A 103 5.37 -19.02 -1.91
CA LEU A 103 4.85 -17.68 -2.05
C LEU A 103 4.76 -17.38 -3.56
N LYS A 104 3.57 -16.96 -4.05
CA LYS A 104 3.61 -15.71 -4.83
C LYS A 104 4.59 -14.89 -3.99
N PRO A 105 5.78 -14.46 -4.46
CA PRO A 105 6.31 -13.30 -3.79
C PRO A 105 5.06 -12.40 -3.74
N VAL A 106 4.78 -11.80 -2.59
CA VAL A 106 4.33 -10.45 -2.75
C VAL A 106 5.53 -9.80 -3.49
N GLN A 107 5.67 -10.03 -4.82
CA GLN A 107 5.73 -8.97 -5.78
C GLN A 107 4.63 -8.14 -5.21
N ASP A 108 5.00 -7.17 -4.41
CA ASP A 108 4.12 -6.10 -4.09
C ASP A 108 3.53 -5.74 -5.42
N GLU A 109 2.31 -6.25 -5.67
CA GLU A 109 1.85 -6.36 -7.04
C GLU A 109 1.80 -4.90 -7.45
N VAL A 110 2.65 -4.47 -8.37
CA VAL A 110 2.73 -3.04 -8.66
C VAL A 110 1.49 -2.72 -9.47
N TYR A 111 0.83 -1.60 -9.19
CA TYR A 111 -0.24 -1.15 -10.07
C TYR A 111 0.31 -0.98 -11.48
N GLU A 112 -0.33 -1.59 -12.47
CA GLU A 112 0.08 -1.44 -13.87
C GLU A 112 -0.36 -0.06 -14.39
N LEU A 113 0.61 0.83 -14.62
CA LEU A 113 0.38 2.18 -15.13
C LEU A 113 0.87 2.29 -16.58
N LYS A 114 0.03 1.88 -17.52
CA LYS A 114 0.36 1.76 -18.96
C LYS A 114 -0.23 2.89 -19.81
N SER A 115 -1.22 3.59 -19.28
CA SER A 115 -1.92 4.68 -19.96
C SER A 115 -1.00 5.88 -20.21
N GLU A 116 -1.28 6.58 -21.31
CA GLU A 116 -0.67 7.87 -21.63
C GLU A 116 -1.80 8.86 -21.97
N PRO A 117 -2.07 9.87 -21.10
CA PRO A 117 -1.40 10.16 -19.83
C PRO A 117 -1.59 9.04 -18.78
N VAL A 118 -0.66 8.95 -17.81
CA VAL A 118 -0.71 7.97 -16.70
C VAL A 118 -2.05 8.05 -15.98
N GLY A 119 -2.51 9.28 -15.79
CA GLY A 119 -3.86 9.55 -15.38
C GLY A 119 -4.13 11.03 -15.16
N LEU A 120 -5.15 11.32 -14.38
CA LEU A 120 -5.55 12.69 -14.08
C LEU A 120 -5.06 13.12 -12.69
N CYS A 121 -4.45 14.30 -12.62
CA CYS A 121 -4.16 15.01 -11.38
C CYS A 121 -5.05 16.26 -11.29
N LEU A 122 -6.08 16.20 -10.44
CA LEU A 122 -6.94 17.35 -10.14
C LEU A 122 -6.33 18.14 -8.98
N ILE A 123 -6.13 19.45 -9.15
CA ILE A 123 -5.66 20.34 -8.10
C ILE A 123 -6.74 21.40 -7.86
N ILE A 124 -7.36 21.37 -6.68
CA ILE A 124 -8.25 22.43 -6.20
C ILE A 124 -7.44 23.35 -5.29
N ASN A 125 -7.23 24.58 -5.73
CA ASN A 125 -6.42 25.56 -5.03
C ASN A 125 -7.27 26.78 -4.63
N ASN A 126 -7.69 26.83 -3.37
CA ASN A 126 -8.48 27.94 -2.83
C ASN A 126 -7.55 28.88 -2.05
N GLU A 127 -7.38 30.09 -2.59
CA GLU A 127 -6.58 31.17 -2.05
C GLU A 127 -7.44 32.28 -1.44
N ASN A 128 -8.45 32.74 -2.18
CA ASN A 128 -9.21 33.94 -1.86
C ASN A 128 -10.62 33.56 -1.39
N PHE A 129 -10.89 33.80 -0.10
CA PHE A 129 -12.16 33.44 0.54
C PHE A 129 -13.00 34.69 0.81
N HIS A 130 -14.32 34.53 0.77
CA HIS A 130 -15.25 35.64 1.04
C HIS A 130 -15.16 36.13 2.50
N SER A 131 -15.08 35.19 3.44
CA SER A 131 -15.18 35.46 4.88
C SER A 131 -13.98 34.97 5.71
N LEU A 132 -13.09 34.19 5.10
CA LEU A 132 -11.90 33.64 5.76
C LEU A 132 -10.63 34.35 5.29
N LYS A 133 -9.54 34.19 6.05
CA LYS A 133 -8.26 34.80 5.72
C LYS A 133 -7.73 34.26 4.39
N GLN A 134 -7.15 35.14 3.57
CA GLN A 134 -6.46 34.76 2.34
C GLN A 134 -5.35 33.73 2.60
N ARG A 135 -5.24 32.73 1.72
CA ARG A 135 -4.32 31.61 1.83
C ARG A 135 -2.98 31.82 1.09
N ARG A 136 -2.32 32.96 1.32
CA ARG A 136 -1.04 33.33 0.68
C ARG A 136 0.01 32.20 0.73
N GLY A 137 0.67 31.96 -0.41
CA GLY A 137 1.65 30.89 -0.59
C GLY A 137 1.06 29.59 -1.14
N THR A 138 -0.27 29.44 -1.18
CA THR A 138 -0.94 28.25 -1.74
C THR A 138 -0.71 28.11 -3.25
N ASP A 139 -0.53 29.22 -3.98
CA ASP A 139 -0.21 29.18 -5.42
C ASP A 139 1.18 28.57 -5.68
N LYS A 140 2.13 28.73 -4.75
CA LYS A 140 3.45 28.09 -4.85
C LYS A 140 3.33 26.57 -4.69
N ASP A 141 2.51 26.13 -3.73
CA ASP A 141 2.17 24.72 -3.53
C ASP A 141 1.47 24.12 -4.77
N ALA A 142 0.48 24.83 -5.31
CA ALA A 142 -0.24 24.42 -6.51
C ALA A 142 0.69 24.31 -7.73
N GLY A 143 1.60 25.28 -7.90
CA GLY A 143 2.57 25.29 -8.99
C GLY A 143 3.57 24.13 -8.93
N ILE A 144 4.13 23.83 -7.76
CA ILE A 144 5.07 22.71 -7.63
C ILE A 144 4.37 21.35 -7.78
N LEU A 145 3.15 21.20 -7.28
CA LEU A 145 2.33 20.00 -7.52
C LEU A 145 2.07 19.81 -9.02
N ALA A 146 1.66 20.87 -9.72
CA ALA A 146 1.43 20.80 -11.16
C ALA A 146 2.70 20.40 -11.92
N LYS A 147 3.86 20.97 -11.56
CA LYS A 147 5.15 20.62 -12.14
C LYS A 147 5.49 19.14 -11.93
N VAL A 148 5.46 18.67 -10.68
CA VAL A 148 5.85 17.29 -10.33
C VAL A 148 4.90 16.27 -10.95
N PHE A 149 3.59 16.45 -10.85
CA PHE A 149 2.65 15.48 -11.43
C PHE A 149 2.65 15.50 -12.95
N SER A 150 2.91 16.64 -13.61
CA SER A 150 3.14 16.67 -15.06
C SER A 150 4.40 15.88 -15.44
N TRP A 151 5.50 16.05 -14.70
CA TRP A 151 6.75 15.29 -14.88
C TRP A 151 6.58 13.78 -14.64
N LEU A 152 5.64 13.38 -13.78
CA LEU A 152 5.23 11.99 -13.58
C LEU A 152 4.23 11.48 -14.64
N GLY A 153 3.91 12.27 -15.67
CA GLY A 153 3.07 11.89 -16.79
C GLY A 153 1.56 12.00 -16.55
N PHE A 154 1.12 12.73 -15.51
CA PHE A 154 -0.29 13.02 -15.29
C PHE A 154 -0.74 14.22 -16.12
N LYS A 155 -1.97 14.16 -16.61
CA LYS A 155 -2.68 15.35 -17.08
C LYS A 155 -3.13 16.15 -15.88
N VAL A 156 -2.58 17.35 -15.69
CA VAL A 156 -2.95 18.23 -14.57
C VAL A 156 -4.13 19.12 -14.95
N LEU A 157 -5.13 19.17 -14.08
CA LEU A 157 -6.24 20.12 -14.14
C LEU A 157 -6.26 20.96 -12.87
N MET A 158 -6.15 22.27 -13.04
CA MET A 158 -6.12 23.24 -11.95
C MET A 158 -7.46 23.96 -11.85
N CYS A 159 -8.08 23.93 -10.68
CA CYS A 159 -9.30 24.65 -10.35
C CYS A 159 -9.00 25.65 -9.23
N LYS A 160 -9.04 26.94 -9.54
CA LYS A 160 -8.75 28.01 -8.57
C LYS A 160 -10.04 28.54 -7.94
N ASP A 161 -9.97 28.86 -6.65
CA ASP A 161 -10.99 29.60 -5.90
C ASP A 161 -12.43 29.08 -6.11
N GLN A 162 -12.66 27.79 -5.84
CA GLN A 162 -13.95 27.13 -6.04
C GLN A 162 -14.87 27.27 -4.82
N THR A 163 -16.15 27.57 -5.03
CA THR A 163 -17.21 27.44 -4.01
C THR A 163 -17.45 25.98 -3.62
N GLY A 164 -18.18 25.74 -2.54
CA GLY A 164 -18.50 24.37 -2.12
C GLY A 164 -19.20 23.57 -3.23
N ASP A 165 -20.21 24.16 -3.86
CA ASP A 165 -20.96 23.53 -4.97
C ASP A 165 -20.06 23.27 -6.19
N GLN A 166 -19.17 24.21 -6.51
CA GLN A 166 -18.23 24.05 -7.63
C GLN A 166 -17.21 22.94 -7.35
N MET A 167 -16.72 22.82 -6.11
CA MET A 167 -15.87 21.71 -5.70
C MET A 167 -16.59 20.38 -5.87
N GLU A 168 -17.85 20.27 -5.40
CA GLU A 168 -18.64 19.04 -5.51
C GLU A 168 -18.88 18.64 -6.98
N GLN A 169 -19.24 19.60 -7.84
CA GLN A 169 -19.42 19.35 -9.27
C GLN A 169 -18.12 18.90 -9.95
N THR A 170 -17.00 19.57 -9.64
CA THR A 170 -15.69 19.22 -10.18
C THR A 170 -15.31 17.79 -9.79
N LEU A 171 -15.46 17.44 -8.51
CA LEU A 171 -15.14 16.10 -7.99
C LEU A 171 -16.03 15.00 -8.60
N LYS A 172 -17.26 15.32 -9.01
CA LYS A 172 -18.19 14.39 -9.68
C LYS A 172 -17.84 14.11 -11.14
N ILE A 173 -17.34 15.10 -11.89
CA ILE A 173 -17.19 15.01 -13.37
C ILE A 173 -15.84 14.42 -13.79
N GLN A 174 -14.76 14.79 -13.10
CA GLN A 174 -13.40 14.37 -13.42
C GLN A 174 -13.10 12.85 -13.37
N PRO A 175 -13.76 12.03 -12.53
CA PRO A 175 -13.48 10.60 -12.42
C PRO A 175 -13.77 9.75 -13.66
N VAL A 176 -14.39 10.29 -14.71
CA VAL A 176 -14.85 9.50 -15.88
C VAL A 176 -13.74 9.28 -16.92
N ARG A 177 -12.66 10.08 -16.91
CA ARG A 177 -11.57 10.04 -17.92
C ARG A 177 -10.18 10.20 -17.29
N HIS A 178 -9.83 9.30 -16.38
CA HIS A 178 -8.72 9.50 -15.45
C HIS A 178 -7.49 8.61 -15.67
N GLY A 179 -7.44 7.75 -16.69
CA GLY A 179 -6.29 6.85 -16.95
C GLY A 179 -6.15 5.70 -15.94
N ASP A 180 -4.92 5.31 -15.61
CA ASP A 180 -4.63 4.18 -14.72
C ASP A 180 -4.46 4.57 -13.25
N ALA A 181 -4.22 5.84 -12.95
CA ALA A 181 -4.16 6.37 -11.60
C ALA A 181 -4.92 7.70 -11.48
N PHE A 182 -5.52 7.98 -10.34
CA PHE A 182 -6.15 9.28 -10.08
C PHE A 182 -5.48 9.96 -8.89
N VAL A 183 -5.14 11.24 -9.03
CA VAL A 183 -4.60 12.08 -7.97
C VAL A 183 -5.51 13.29 -7.78
N CYS A 184 -5.88 13.58 -6.53
CA CYS A 184 -6.61 14.78 -6.16
C CYS A 184 -5.88 15.54 -5.06
N CYS A 185 -5.41 16.74 -5.37
CA CYS A 185 -4.80 17.65 -4.41
C CYS A 185 -5.83 18.71 -4.01
N ILE A 186 -6.11 18.86 -2.72
CA ILE A 186 -7.04 19.88 -2.20
C ILE A 186 -6.27 20.81 -1.27
N LEU A 187 -6.06 22.05 -1.72
CA LEU A 187 -5.37 23.10 -0.97
C LEU A 187 -6.41 24.15 -0.54
N THR A 188 -6.89 24.07 0.68
CA THR A 188 -7.96 24.97 1.16
C THR A 188 -7.94 25.16 2.69
N HIS A 189 -8.87 25.95 3.22
CA HIS A 189 -9.20 25.95 4.65
C HIS A 189 -10.05 24.73 4.99
N GLY A 190 -10.09 24.36 6.25
CA GLY A 190 -10.93 23.25 6.70
C GLY A 190 -11.06 23.23 8.21
N SER A 191 -11.88 22.29 8.66
CA SER A 191 -12.04 21.89 10.05
C SER A 191 -11.92 20.37 10.12
N LEU A 192 -12.10 19.80 11.32
CA LEU A 192 -11.99 18.35 11.52
C LEU A 192 -12.85 17.57 10.50
N SER A 193 -12.20 16.70 9.72
CA SER A 193 -12.79 15.88 8.65
C SER A 193 -13.45 16.64 7.49
N GLN A 194 -13.23 17.95 7.37
CA GLN A 194 -13.88 18.81 6.39
C GLN A 194 -12.91 19.74 5.66
N VAL A 195 -13.26 20.09 4.42
CA VAL A 195 -12.58 21.09 3.59
C VAL A 195 -13.59 22.11 3.12
N TYR A 196 -13.18 23.37 2.93
CA TYR A 196 -14.10 24.46 2.63
C TYR A 196 -13.97 24.96 1.19
N GLY A 197 -15.11 25.34 0.60
CA GLY A 197 -15.14 26.23 -0.56
C GLY A 197 -14.76 27.66 -0.18
N VAL A 198 -14.52 28.52 -1.18
CA VAL A 198 -14.19 29.95 -0.95
C VAL A 198 -15.32 30.74 -0.30
N ASP A 199 -16.54 30.24 -0.44
CA ASP A 199 -17.78 30.68 0.21
C ASP A 199 -17.94 30.14 1.64
N SER A 200 -16.93 29.44 2.16
CA SER A 200 -16.92 28.78 3.48
C SER A 200 -17.93 27.62 3.62
N GLN A 201 -18.48 27.12 2.51
CA GLN A 201 -19.34 25.93 2.55
C GLN A 201 -18.50 24.67 2.81
N PRO A 202 -18.87 23.84 3.81
CA PRO A 202 -18.08 22.67 4.18
C PRO A 202 -18.38 21.45 3.30
N LEU A 203 -17.33 20.73 2.92
CA LEU A 203 -17.40 19.42 2.29
C LEU A 203 -16.71 18.39 3.19
N VAL A 204 -17.42 17.32 3.51
CA VAL A 204 -16.88 16.22 4.33
C VAL A 204 -15.94 15.36 3.48
N ILE A 205 -14.71 15.14 3.94
CA ILE A 205 -13.68 14.38 3.21
C ILE A 205 -14.17 12.96 2.88
N LYS A 206 -14.89 12.32 3.81
CA LYS A 206 -15.51 11.01 3.59
C LYS A 206 -16.47 11.02 2.39
N GLU A 207 -17.29 12.06 2.25
CA GLU A 207 -18.24 12.19 1.13
C GLU A 207 -17.51 12.51 -0.19
N ILE A 208 -16.41 13.26 -0.13
CA ILE A 208 -15.53 13.45 -1.30
C ILE A 208 -15.03 12.09 -1.80
N LYS A 209 -14.46 11.24 -0.93
CA LYS A 209 -13.96 9.91 -1.30
C LYS A 209 -15.04 9.01 -1.91
N LYS A 210 -16.28 9.09 -1.42
CA LYS A 210 -17.42 8.31 -1.94
C LYS A 210 -17.76 8.60 -3.40
N HIS A 211 -17.24 9.66 -4.01
CA HIS A 211 -17.37 9.87 -5.44
C HIS A 211 -16.46 8.96 -6.26
N PHE A 212 -15.46 8.33 -5.64
CA PHE A 212 -14.40 7.59 -6.31
C PHE A 212 -14.40 6.08 -5.97
N VAL A 213 -15.39 5.60 -5.22
CA VAL A 213 -15.54 4.18 -4.90
C VAL A 213 -15.94 3.38 -6.14
N ALA A 214 -15.42 2.15 -6.23
CA ALA A 214 -15.57 1.28 -7.41
C ALA A 214 -17.04 1.03 -7.80
N THR A 215 -17.94 0.94 -6.81
CA THR A 215 -19.37 0.68 -7.02
C THR A 215 -20.10 1.80 -7.77
N LYS A 216 -19.62 3.05 -7.65
CA LYS A 216 -20.17 4.18 -8.39
C LYS A 216 -19.45 4.42 -9.72
N LEU A 217 -18.23 3.93 -9.87
CA LEU A 217 -17.36 4.17 -11.01
C LEU A 217 -16.54 2.92 -11.39
N PRO A 218 -17.08 2.04 -12.25
CA PRO A 218 -16.38 0.84 -12.70
C PRO A 218 -15.01 1.13 -13.34
N ALA A 219 -14.84 2.31 -13.94
CA ALA A 219 -13.59 2.74 -14.57
C ALA A 219 -12.40 2.89 -13.59
N LEU A 220 -12.69 3.09 -12.30
CA LEU A 220 -11.73 3.26 -11.21
C LEU A 220 -11.47 1.97 -10.41
N THR A 221 -12.16 0.87 -10.73
CA THR A 221 -12.00 -0.41 -10.03
C THR A 221 -10.58 -0.95 -10.21
N GLY A 222 -9.89 -1.27 -9.11
CA GLY A 222 -8.53 -1.81 -9.16
C GLY A 222 -7.42 -0.80 -9.48
N LYS A 223 -7.76 0.50 -9.54
CA LYS A 223 -6.81 1.58 -9.86
C LYS A 223 -6.53 2.46 -8.64
N PRO A 224 -5.29 2.90 -8.41
CA PRO A 224 -4.93 3.71 -7.24
C PRO A 224 -5.56 5.10 -7.31
N LYS A 225 -6.11 5.54 -6.17
CA LYS A 225 -6.76 6.83 -5.96
C LYS A 225 -6.06 7.57 -4.82
N VAL A 226 -5.26 8.57 -5.15
CA VAL A 226 -4.43 9.32 -4.19
C VAL A 226 -5.07 10.66 -3.89
N PHE A 227 -5.26 10.99 -2.62
CA PHE A 227 -5.74 12.28 -2.15
C PHE A 227 -4.65 12.94 -1.30
N LEU A 228 -4.20 14.13 -1.70
CA LEU A 228 -3.27 14.96 -0.95
C LEU A 228 -4.02 16.19 -0.43
N ILE A 229 -4.30 16.25 0.86
CA ILE A 229 -5.17 17.27 1.45
C ILE A 229 -4.36 18.20 2.35
N GLN A 230 -4.15 19.44 1.87
CA GLN A 230 -3.56 20.53 2.62
C GLN A 230 -4.66 21.45 3.13
N ALA A 231 -5.24 21.06 4.27
CA ALA A 231 -6.25 21.81 5.00
C ALA A 231 -6.04 21.65 6.51
N CYS A 232 -6.50 22.64 7.27
CA CYS A 232 -6.60 22.52 8.73
C CYS A 232 -7.64 21.44 9.08
N GLN A 233 -7.39 20.66 10.13
CA GLN A 233 -8.29 19.58 10.60
C GLN A 233 -8.65 19.75 12.09
N PHE A 234 -8.91 20.99 12.54
CA PHE A 234 -9.17 21.32 13.96
C PHE A 234 -10.49 22.07 14.17
N ASP A 235 -11.05 22.03 15.38
CA ASP A 235 -12.38 22.61 15.72
C ASP A 235 -12.38 23.58 16.94
N LYS A 236 -11.23 24.20 17.23
CA LYS A 236 -10.98 25.32 18.20
C LYS A 236 -10.37 25.01 19.58
N VAL A 237 -9.95 23.78 19.90
CA VAL A 237 -9.32 23.48 21.21
C VAL A 237 -7.96 22.77 21.07
N SER A 238 -6.89 23.56 20.90
CA SER A 238 -5.47 23.31 21.27
C SER A 238 -4.47 23.91 20.27
N ALA A 239 -3.29 24.31 20.80
CA ALA A 239 -2.18 24.88 20.04
C ALA A 239 -1.35 23.79 19.33
N ALA A 240 -0.40 24.21 18.47
CA ALA A 240 0.54 23.36 17.72
C ALA A 240 0.99 22.07 18.43
N GLN A 241 1.20 20.99 17.66
CA GLN A 241 1.67 19.71 18.20
C GLN A 241 2.95 19.92 19.03
N ARG A 242 2.99 19.28 20.20
CA ARG A 242 4.18 19.13 21.05
C ARG A 242 4.67 17.68 20.90
N GLY A 243 5.98 17.48 20.87
CA GLY A 243 6.56 16.13 20.72
C GLY A 243 6.22 15.21 21.91
N VAL A 244 5.97 13.93 21.62
CA VAL A 244 5.78 12.83 22.59
C VAL A 244 6.40 11.55 22.01
N LEU A 245 6.86 10.63 22.89
CA LEU A 245 7.47 9.33 22.52
C LEU A 245 6.41 8.29 22.12
N PRO A 246 6.71 7.33 21.21
CA PRO A 246 5.70 6.47 20.59
C PRO A 246 5.41 5.20 21.42
N ASN A 247 4.16 4.74 21.40
CA ASN A 247 3.75 3.36 21.67
C ASN A 247 2.92 2.87 20.48
N ASP A 248 3.14 1.60 20.12
CA ASP A 248 2.70 0.95 18.87
C ASP A 248 1.23 0.47 18.89
N VAL A 249 0.70 0.15 17.70
CA VAL A 249 -0.69 -0.29 17.44
C VAL A 249 -0.70 -1.65 16.69
N GLU A 250 -1.69 -2.50 16.98
CA GLU A 250 -1.86 -3.89 16.47
C GLU A 250 -2.92 -4.05 15.35
N ASP A 251 -2.63 -4.99 14.41
CA ASP A 251 -3.40 -6.12 13.77
C ASP A 251 -4.90 -5.99 13.35
N ASP A 252 -5.55 -6.78 12.47
CA ASP A 252 -5.27 -7.95 11.60
C ASP A 252 -6.33 -7.96 10.44
N SER A 253 -6.13 -8.87 9.50
CA SER A 253 -6.79 -9.22 8.23
C SER A 253 -8.24 -9.74 8.22
N ALA A 254 -8.93 -9.58 7.07
CA ALA A 254 -9.91 -10.54 6.50
C ALA A 254 -10.38 -10.15 5.07
N THR A 255 -10.78 -11.17 4.29
CA THR A 255 -11.04 -11.17 2.84
C THR A 255 -12.45 -10.72 2.43
N SER A 256 -12.50 -9.59 1.74
CA SER A 256 -13.29 -9.23 0.54
C SER A 256 -12.87 -7.81 0.15
N ILE A 257 -12.88 -7.42 -1.13
CA ILE A 257 -12.41 -6.08 -1.51
C ILE A 257 -13.44 -5.05 -1.01
N PRO A 258 -13.12 -4.18 -0.04
CA PRO A 258 -14.07 -3.18 0.44
C PRO A 258 -14.36 -2.16 -0.67
N GLU A 259 -15.54 -1.52 -0.65
CA GLU A 259 -15.86 -0.45 -1.62
C GLU A 259 -14.84 0.70 -1.61
N GLU A 260 -14.17 0.91 -0.48
CA GLU A 260 -13.10 1.90 -0.27
C GLU A 260 -11.68 1.35 -0.54
N ALA A 261 -11.53 0.26 -1.30
CA ALA A 261 -10.20 -0.25 -1.69
C ALA A 261 -9.47 0.65 -2.69
N ASP A 262 -8.15 0.53 -2.72
CA ASP A 262 -7.26 1.25 -3.65
C ASP A 262 -7.24 2.78 -3.42
N PHE A 263 -7.48 3.23 -2.19
CA PHE A 263 -7.31 4.64 -1.80
C PHE A 263 -6.01 4.84 -1.03
N LEU A 264 -5.42 6.01 -1.23
CA LEU A 264 -4.40 6.57 -0.36
C LEU A 264 -4.82 8.00 -0.04
N VAL A 265 -4.88 8.35 1.24
CA VAL A 265 -5.24 9.70 1.70
C VAL A 265 -4.13 10.17 2.62
N ALA A 266 -3.42 11.21 2.19
CA ALA A 266 -2.45 11.89 3.01
C ALA A 266 -2.96 13.29 3.32
N VAL A 267 -3.15 13.57 4.61
CA VAL A 267 -3.61 14.86 5.12
C VAL A 267 -2.44 15.54 5.80
N SER A 268 -2.30 16.85 5.58
CA SER A 268 -1.13 17.61 6.03
C SER A 268 -0.91 17.62 7.54
N THR A 269 -1.93 17.27 8.33
CA THR A 269 -1.87 17.16 9.78
C THR A 269 -2.76 16.04 10.29
N VAL A 270 -2.33 15.39 11.36
CA VAL A 270 -3.20 14.53 12.19
C VAL A 270 -4.44 15.31 12.63
N GLU A 271 -5.56 14.60 12.73
CA GLU A 271 -6.83 15.11 13.28
C GLU A 271 -6.60 15.89 14.59
N GLY A 272 -7.23 17.06 14.71
CA GLY A 272 -7.13 17.93 15.87
C GLY A 272 -6.05 19.03 15.81
N TYR A 273 -5.24 19.10 14.74
CA TYR A 273 -4.09 20.03 14.67
C TYR A 273 -4.11 21.00 13.47
N VAL A 274 -3.26 22.04 13.58
CA VAL A 274 -3.13 23.14 12.61
C VAL A 274 -2.05 22.80 11.57
N SER A 275 -2.35 23.01 10.30
CA SER A 275 -1.39 22.83 9.21
C SER A 275 -0.62 24.12 8.94
N PHE A 276 0.72 24.04 8.98
CA PHE A 276 1.58 25.21 8.81
C PHE A 276 1.87 25.48 7.34
N ARG A 277 1.82 26.77 7.00
CA ARG A 277 2.20 27.28 5.69
C ARG A 277 3.12 28.47 5.85
N HIS A 278 4.25 28.45 5.15
CA HIS A 278 5.09 29.62 4.98
C HIS A 278 4.53 30.49 3.86
N VAL A 279 4.42 31.80 4.11
CA VAL A 279 3.79 32.76 3.19
C VAL A 279 4.56 32.86 1.85
N VAL A 280 5.87 32.59 1.88
CA VAL A 280 6.78 32.69 0.73
C VAL A 280 7.19 31.33 0.19
N ASP A 281 7.25 30.30 1.06
CA ASP A 281 7.83 29.00 0.69
C ASP A 281 6.81 27.89 0.42
N GLY A 282 5.53 28.16 0.67
CA GLY A 282 4.49 27.14 0.58
C GLY A 282 4.36 26.35 1.89
N SER A 283 3.58 25.30 1.86
CA SER A 283 3.30 24.46 3.04
C SER A 283 4.37 23.40 3.23
N TRP A 284 4.73 23.14 4.49
CA TRP A 284 5.74 22.13 4.81
C TRP A 284 5.38 20.77 4.22
N PHE A 285 4.11 20.40 4.30
CA PHE A 285 3.63 19.13 3.76
C PHE A 285 3.77 19.05 2.23
N ILE A 286 3.22 20.00 1.47
CA ILE A 286 3.24 19.91 0.00
C ILE A 286 4.66 20.04 -0.56
N GLN A 287 5.48 20.93 0.00
CA GLN A 287 6.88 21.06 -0.41
C GLN A 287 7.64 19.76 -0.15
N SER A 288 7.49 19.16 1.05
CA SER A 288 8.11 17.88 1.36
C SER A 288 7.60 16.73 0.48
N VAL A 289 6.30 16.67 0.17
CA VAL A 289 5.77 15.66 -0.78
C VAL A 289 6.44 15.79 -2.14
N CYS A 290 6.49 17.00 -2.69
CA CYS A 290 7.08 17.23 -4.02
C CYS A 290 8.57 16.91 -4.05
N GLU A 291 9.32 17.34 -3.02
CA GLU A 291 10.76 17.07 -2.89
C GLU A 291 11.05 15.57 -2.79
N GLN A 292 10.28 14.83 -1.99
CA GLN A 292 10.46 13.40 -1.82
C GLN A 292 10.08 12.62 -3.09
N LEU A 293 9.03 13.04 -3.81
CA LEU A 293 8.67 12.46 -5.11
C LEU A 293 9.76 12.68 -6.15
N GLU A 294 10.25 13.91 -6.30
CA GLU A 294 11.34 14.23 -7.25
C GLU A 294 12.61 13.41 -6.97
N SER A 295 12.92 13.18 -5.68
CA SER A 295 14.14 12.48 -5.28
C SER A 295 14.06 10.96 -5.39
N HIS A 296 12.88 10.36 -5.18
CA HIS A 296 12.76 8.91 -4.99
C HIS A 296 11.94 8.18 -6.05
N CYS A 297 11.06 8.85 -6.79
CA CYS A 297 10.37 8.25 -7.95
C CYS A 297 11.35 7.74 -9.03
N PRO A 298 12.47 8.44 -9.37
CA PRO A 298 13.45 7.93 -10.33
C PRO A 298 14.10 6.61 -9.91
N SER A 299 14.22 6.37 -8.60
CA SER A 299 14.78 5.16 -8.00
C SER A 299 13.77 4.01 -7.89
N GLY A 300 12.51 4.24 -8.30
CA GLY A 300 11.45 3.24 -8.26
C GLY A 300 10.86 2.99 -6.86
N GLU A 301 11.04 3.91 -5.91
CA GLU A 301 10.43 3.81 -4.58
C GLU A 301 8.91 3.97 -4.68
N ASP A 302 8.16 3.17 -3.91
CA ASP A 302 6.70 3.26 -3.91
C ASP A 302 6.20 4.48 -3.12
N PHE A 303 5.01 4.94 -3.50
CA PHE A 303 4.40 6.15 -2.97
C PHE A 303 4.18 6.11 -1.45
N THR A 304 3.90 4.93 -0.88
CA THR A 304 3.75 4.79 0.57
C THR A 304 5.08 4.99 1.30
N SER A 305 6.17 4.39 0.84
CA SER A 305 7.51 4.62 1.40
C SER A 305 7.95 6.08 1.26
N ILE A 306 7.67 6.71 0.11
CA ILE A 306 7.92 8.14 -0.11
C ILE A 306 7.17 8.99 0.95
N LEU A 307 5.90 8.68 1.23
CA LEU A 307 5.14 9.41 2.25
C LEU A 307 5.64 9.18 3.69
N HIS A 308 6.27 8.03 3.99
CA HIS A 308 6.94 7.86 5.28
C HIS A 308 8.11 8.84 5.44
N ARG A 309 8.88 9.09 4.37
CA ARG A 309 9.94 10.11 4.37
C ARG A 309 9.38 11.52 4.50
N VAL A 310 8.21 11.78 3.90
CA VAL A 310 7.49 13.06 4.09
C VAL A 310 7.13 13.24 5.57
N ASN A 311 6.63 12.19 6.24
CA ASN A 311 6.31 12.27 7.67
C ASN A 311 7.54 12.61 8.52
N ASP A 312 8.67 11.93 8.28
CA ASP A 312 9.93 12.21 8.98
C ASP A 312 10.43 13.65 8.70
N MET A 313 10.46 14.06 7.43
CA MET A 313 10.91 15.39 7.02
C MET A 313 10.04 16.50 7.61
N VAL A 314 8.71 16.34 7.64
CA VAL A 314 7.81 17.33 8.25
C VAL A 314 7.92 17.31 9.77
N GLY A 315 8.04 16.11 10.38
CA GLY A 315 8.22 15.92 11.81
C GLY A 315 9.50 16.55 12.36
N GLN A 316 10.54 16.68 11.54
CA GLN A 316 11.80 17.35 11.92
C GLN A 316 11.72 18.88 11.86
N LYS A 317 10.74 19.48 11.16
CA LYS A 317 10.64 20.95 11.05
C LYS A 317 10.23 21.61 12.37
N GLU A 318 10.71 22.84 12.58
CA GLU A 318 10.44 23.65 13.77
C GLU A 318 9.72 24.94 13.38
N GLY A 319 8.56 25.19 13.97
CA GLY A 319 7.74 26.36 13.68
C GLY A 319 7.96 27.52 14.64
N SER A 320 8.92 27.35 15.56
CA SER A 320 9.30 28.34 16.56
C SER A 320 10.80 28.26 16.80
N ILE A 321 11.37 29.39 17.23
CA ILE A 321 12.76 29.46 17.74
C ILE A 321 12.95 28.50 18.94
N HIS A 322 11.88 28.22 19.69
CA HIS A 322 11.90 27.26 20.78
C HIS A 322 11.58 25.87 20.24
N VAL A 323 12.59 25.01 20.18
CA VAL A 323 12.52 23.62 19.71
C VAL A 323 11.37 22.87 20.39
N GLY A 324 10.58 22.13 19.61
CA GLY A 324 9.50 21.27 20.11
C GLY A 324 8.21 22.02 20.47
N ARG A 325 8.18 23.36 20.38
CA ARG A 325 7.00 24.17 20.73
C ARG A 325 5.94 24.17 19.64
N VAL A 326 6.37 24.08 18.38
CA VAL A 326 5.50 24.13 17.20
C VAL A 326 5.99 23.07 16.21
N LYS A 327 5.36 21.91 16.24
CA LYS A 327 5.65 20.78 15.35
C LYS A 327 4.45 20.48 14.45
N GLN A 328 4.70 19.72 13.40
CA GLN A 328 3.67 19.21 12.50
C GLN A 328 3.97 17.74 12.17
N ALA A 329 2.94 16.92 12.15
CA ALA A 329 2.97 15.54 11.70
C ALA A 329 1.83 15.34 10.72
N PRO A 330 2.10 14.98 9.45
CA PRO A 330 1.08 14.56 8.52
C PRO A 330 0.47 13.22 8.94
N GLU A 331 -0.73 12.93 8.44
CA GLU A 331 -1.39 11.63 8.64
C GLU A 331 -1.60 10.96 7.28
N VAL A 332 -1.25 9.68 7.19
CA VAL A 332 -1.39 8.87 5.98
C VAL A 332 -2.26 7.67 6.31
N LYS A 333 -3.38 7.52 5.60
CA LYS A 333 -4.30 6.37 5.68
C LYS A 333 -4.41 5.77 4.28
N PHE A 334 -4.23 4.46 4.15
CA PHE A 334 -4.32 3.80 2.84
C PHE A 334 -5.03 2.45 2.92
N THR A 335 -5.65 2.09 1.81
CA THR A 335 -6.27 0.81 1.50
C THR A 335 -5.78 0.29 0.14
N LEU A 336 -4.61 0.78 -0.30
CA LEU A 336 -3.91 0.28 -1.48
C LEU A 336 -3.63 -1.21 -1.29
N ARG A 337 -3.87 -1.99 -2.35
CA ARG A 337 -3.69 -3.46 -2.33
C ARG A 337 -2.42 -3.91 -3.07
N LYS A 338 -1.67 -2.93 -3.57
CA LYS A 338 -0.61 -3.03 -4.58
C LYS A 338 0.35 -1.87 -4.38
N LYS A 339 1.64 -2.04 -4.65
CA LYS A 339 2.60 -0.93 -4.58
C LYS A 339 2.28 0.07 -5.69
N LEU A 340 2.19 1.35 -5.35
CA LEU A 340 2.08 2.43 -6.31
C LEU A 340 3.48 2.97 -6.60
N VAL A 341 4.10 2.52 -7.69
CA VAL A 341 5.40 3.05 -8.14
C VAL A 341 5.13 4.01 -9.30
N LEU A 342 5.47 5.28 -9.11
CA LEU A 342 5.41 6.30 -10.16
C LEU A 342 6.81 6.51 -10.71
N SER A 343 6.92 6.60 -12.03
CA SER A 343 8.19 6.88 -12.69
C SER A 343 8.05 8.13 -13.56
N PRO A 344 9.08 8.97 -13.65
CA PRO A 344 9.08 10.12 -14.54
C PRO A 344 8.80 9.71 -15.98
N ARG A 345 7.93 10.46 -16.67
CA ARG A 345 7.74 10.34 -18.10
C ARG A 345 8.47 11.55 -18.71
N CYS A 346 9.43 11.30 -19.60
CA CYS A 346 10.13 12.40 -20.27
C CYS A 346 9.09 13.33 -20.93
N PRO A 347 9.26 14.66 -20.85
CA PRO A 347 8.32 15.62 -21.42
C PRO A 347 8.20 15.53 -22.93
#